data_AF-A0A2E9UQ82-F1
#
_entry.id   AF-A0A2E9UQ82-F1
#
_cell.length_a   1.000
_cell.length_b   1.000
_cell.length_c   1.000
_cell.angle_alpha   90.00
_cell.angle_beta   90.00
_cell.angle_gamma   90.00
#
_symmetry.space_group_name_H-M   'P 1'
#
loop_
_entity.id
_entity.type
_entity.pdbx_description
1 polymer ?
#
loop_
_entity_poly.entity_id
_entity_poly.type
_entity_poly.pdbx_seq_one_letter_code
_entity_poly.pdbx_strand_id
1 'polypeptide(L)'
;MNRREIRERIEEFLQDAENRRWTNSEINRYIDDSQREFVRISRYPQISTFVPLSSKSANTISGTAAIDGRTITVTTSTAHGLSTGHFIIVSNQHTYEITVISDTTFRYVGDLPVEPGSFDFLPINPIITVPSNLEEVVSASLDGINLAIMSEGELNAAVFRLSSGGSFLDGVFGVVPNPFTTIKARYTVNTTPKWKERNGSCEAIVYNYASQKDFRIFPIPSHNEDLFVDPTATTKVFKEIELRGLPKIIDAENDATEPIIGQYYQEALIFGSLDRAYSREGQTRNIEKSQIYRARFIELAMEAKMNEGINSLSRSEGRNESFFRVVR
;
A
#
# COMPACT_ATOMS: atom_id res chain seq x y z
N MET A 1 18.48 7.42 -22.24
CA MET A 1 17.84 7.62 -23.55
C MET A 1 16.49 8.28 -23.33
N ASN A 2 16.24 9.40 -23.99
CA ASN A 2 14.91 10.01 -24.00
C ASN A 2 13.98 9.29 -25.00
N ARG A 3 12.69 9.63 -25.00
CA ARG A 3 11.69 9.01 -25.87
C ARG A 3 12.09 9.04 -27.35
N ARG A 4 12.67 10.14 -27.82
CA ARG A 4 13.11 10.28 -29.21
C ARG A 4 14.23 9.31 -29.56
N GLU A 5 15.28 9.24 -28.75
CA GLU A 5 16.42 8.35 -28.98
C GLU A 5 15.99 6.87 -29.00
N ILE A 6 15.02 6.50 -28.15
CA ILE A 6 14.44 5.15 -28.15
C ILE A 6 13.69 4.88 -29.46
N ARG A 7 12.88 5.84 -29.92
CA ARG A 7 12.15 5.72 -31.18
C ARG A 7 13.09 5.57 -32.36
N GLU A 8 14.11 6.43 -32.47
CA GLU A 8 15.09 6.40 -33.56
C GLU A 8 15.79 5.03 -33.62
N ARG A 9 16.19 4.45 -32.46
CA ARG A 9 16.73 3.07 -32.43
C ARG A 9 15.71 2.02 -32.90
N ILE A 10 14.43 2.15 -32.54
CA ILE A 10 13.38 1.23 -33.00
C ILE A 10 13.20 1.33 -34.52
N GLU A 11 13.16 2.54 -35.07
CA GLU A 11 13.04 2.80 -36.51
C GLU A 11 14.21 2.19 -37.30
N GLU A 12 15.44 2.28 -36.76
CA GLU A 12 16.63 1.62 -37.31
C GLU A 12 16.47 0.09 -37.36
N PHE A 13 16.00 -0.53 -36.27
CA PHE A 13 15.77 -1.99 -36.21
C PHE A 13 14.62 -2.46 -37.11
N LEU A 14 13.60 -1.62 -37.29
CA LEU A 14 12.49 -1.87 -38.22
C LEU A 14 12.87 -1.64 -39.68
N GLN A 15 14.03 -1.01 -39.94
CA GLN A 15 14.48 -0.58 -41.28
C GLN A 15 13.44 0.33 -41.96
N ASP A 16 12.75 1.15 -41.18
CA ASP A 16 11.66 2.03 -41.63
C ASP A 16 11.94 3.48 -41.22
N ALA A 17 13.07 4.02 -41.66
CA ALA A 17 13.50 5.39 -41.32
C ALA A 17 12.54 6.49 -41.82
N GLU A 18 11.68 6.17 -42.80
CA GLU A 18 10.66 7.09 -43.31
C GLU A 18 9.27 6.86 -42.69
N ASN A 19 9.15 5.94 -41.72
CA ASN A 19 7.88 5.62 -41.03
C ASN A 19 6.72 5.30 -42.00
N ARG A 20 7.04 4.58 -43.08
CA ARG A 20 6.05 4.22 -44.13
C ARG A 20 5.16 3.07 -43.68
N ARG A 21 5.65 2.19 -42.81
CA ARG A 21 4.92 1.02 -42.30
C ARG A 21 4.41 1.24 -40.87
N TRP A 22 5.19 1.90 -40.03
CA TRP A 22 4.78 2.24 -38.66
C TRP A 22 4.83 3.75 -38.47
N THR A 23 3.73 4.34 -38.01
CA THR A 23 3.71 5.78 -37.71
C THR A 23 4.42 6.06 -36.39
N ASN A 24 4.96 7.28 -36.24
CA ASN A 24 5.51 7.76 -34.96
C ASN A 24 4.56 7.54 -33.77
N SER A 25 3.26 7.77 -33.99
CA SER A 25 2.24 7.60 -32.94
C SER A 25 2.05 6.14 -32.51
N GLU A 26 2.32 5.19 -33.39
CA GLU A 26 2.20 3.76 -33.11
C GLU A 26 3.45 3.25 -32.40
N ILE A 27 4.64 3.63 -32.87
CA ILE A 27 5.90 3.29 -32.19
C ILE A 27 5.88 3.85 -30.77
N ASN A 28 5.42 5.09 -30.61
CA ASN A 28 5.23 5.73 -29.31
C ASN A 28 4.34 4.88 -28.38
N ARG A 29 3.18 4.41 -28.86
CA ARG A 29 2.30 3.52 -28.07
C ARG A 29 2.99 2.20 -27.70
N TYR A 30 3.78 1.62 -28.60
CA TYR A 30 4.52 0.40 -28.30
C TYR A 30 5.58 0.60 -27.22
N ILE A 31 6.24 1.77 -27.18
CA ILE A 31 7.18 2.13 -26.11
C ILE A 31 6.43 2.22 -24.77
N ASP A 32 5.28 2.92 -24.73
CA ASP A 32 4.49 3.08 -23.51
C ASP A 32 3.97 1.72 -22.99
N ASP A 33 3.46 0.87 -23.88
CA ASP A 33 3.00 -0.49 -23.54
C ASP A 33 4.15 -1.39 -23.05
N SER A 34 5.33 -1.26 -23.65
CA SER A 34 6.53 -2.00 -23.24
C SER A 34 7.01 -1.56 -21.86
N GLN A 35 6.91 -0.27 -21.55
CA GLN A 35 7.24 0.25 -20.22
C GLN A 35 6.31 -0.31 -19.16
N ARG A 36 4.99 -0.32 -19.43
CA ARG A 36 3.99 -0.90 -18.52
C ARG A 36 4.21 -2.38 -18.29
N GLU A 37 4.49 -3.14 -19.35
CA GLU A 37 4.76 -4.57 -19.24
C GLU A 37 6.08 -4.83 -18.49
N PHE A 38 7.11 -4.03 -18.74
CA PHE A 38 8.39 -4.16 -18.05
C PHE A 38 8.21 -3.99 -16.56
N VAL A 39 7.58 -2.89 -16.11
CA VAL A 39 7.36 -2.63 -14.68
C VAL A 39 6.48 -3.72 -14.04
N ARG A 40 5.49 -4.24 -14.76
CA ARG A 40 4.64 -5.35 -14.28
C ARG A 40 5.46 -6.62 -14.04
N ILE A 41 6.39 -6.95 -14.92
CA ILE A 41 7.19 -8.19 -14.84
C ILE A 41 8.34 -8.03 -13.84
N SER A 42 9.11 -6.95 -13.97
CA SER A 42 10.33 -6.71 -13.21
C SER A 42 10.06 -6.22 -11.79
N ARG A 43 8.88 -5.62 -11.56
CA ARG A 43 8.55 -4.87 -10.33
C ARG A 43 9.54 -3.71 -10.07
N TYR A 44 10.17 -3.19 -11.13
CA TYR A 44 11.16 -2.11 -11.09
C TYR A 44 10.79 -0.98 -12.07
N PRO A 45 11.00 0.31 -11.71
CA PRO A 45 11.52 0.77 -10.42
C PRO A 45 10.47 0.77 -9.31
N GLN A 46 10.93 0.80 -8.07
CA GLN A 46 10.08 1.06 -6.91
C GLN A 46 10.30 2.50 -6.43
N ILE A 47 9.22 3.17 -6.07
CA ILE A 47 9.26 4.52 -5.48
C ILE A 47 8.71 4.47 -4.06
N SER A 48 9.21 5.35 -3.20
CA SER A 48 8.71 5.53 -1.84
C SER A 48 7.90 6.83 -1.73
N THR A 49 6.88 6.80 -0.89
CA THR A 49 6.04 7.97 -0.55
C THR A 49 5.60 7.87 0.90
N PHE A 50 5.40 9.01 1.55
CA PHE A 50 4.96 9.07 2.94
C PHE A 50 3.50 9.49 3.00
N VAL A 51 2.73 8.83 3.87
CA VAL A 51 1.33 9.14 4.10
C VAL A 51 1.06 9.30 5.59
N PRO A 52 0.52 10.45 6.03
CA PRO A 52 0.28 10.69 7.45
C PRO A 52 -0.90 9.85 7.97
N LEU A 53 -0.81 9.44 9.24
CA LEU A 53 -1.92 8.76 9.94
C LEU A 53 -3.10 9.69 10.32
N SER A 54 -2.97 11.00 10.12
CA SER A 54 -3.99 11.99 10.51
C SER A 54 -4.94 12.36 9.36
N SER A 55 -6.17 12.79 9.69
CA SER A 55 -7.21 13.14 8.70
C SER A 55 -7.26 14.62 8.31
N LYS A 56 -6.22 15.40 8.67
CA LYS A 56 -5.93 16.83 8.37
C LYS A 56 -5.98 17.73 9.61
N SER A 57 -4.90 18.49 9.80
CA SER A 57 -4.50 19.32 10.96
C SER A 57 -4.24 18.54 12.25
N ALA A 58 -3.00 18.62 12.73
CA ALA A 58 -2.47 17.81 13.83
C ALA A 58 -2.97 18.22 15.24
N ASN A 59 -4.12 18.88 15.30
CA ASN A 59 -4.57 19.58 16.50
C ASN A 59 -5.76 18.86 17.12
N THR A 60 -5.76 18.82 18.45
CA THR A 60 -6.95 18.53 19.22
C THR A 60 -8.06 19.48 18.81
N ILE A 61 -9.22 18.92 18.47
CA ILE A 61 -10.42 19.69 18.14
C ILE A 61 -11.35 19.61 19.35
N SER A 62 -11.87 20.76 19.76
CA SER A 62 -12.87 20.85 20.81
C SER A 62 -14.27 20.85 20.20
N GLY A 63 -15.18 20.10 20.81
CA GLY A 63 -16.59 20.07 20.43
C GLY A 63 -17.50 19.97 21.64
N THR A 64 -18.80 20.20 21.43
CA THR A 64 -19.82 20.02 22.46
C THR A 64 -20.56 18.71 22.28
N ALA A 65 -20.53 17.90 23.35
CA ALA A 65 -21.27 16.69 23.66
C ALA A 65 -22.79 16.83 23.78
N ALA A 66 -23.60 16.30 22.86
CA ALA A 66 -25.00 15.97 23.10
C ALA A 66 -25.20 14.44 23.12
N ILE A 67 -25.96 13.92 24.08
CA ILE A 67 -26.04 12.48 24.35
C ILE A 67 -27.48 12.01 24.22
N ASP A 68 -27.69 10.99 23.40
CA ASP A 68 -28.95 10.26 23.26
C ASP A 68 -28.69 8.76 23.40
N GLY A 69 -28.93 8.23 24.60
CA GLY A 69 -28.54 6.85 24.93
C GLY A 69 -27.03 6.63 24.79
N ARG A 70 -26.60 5.71 23.92
CA ARG A 70 -25.18 5.45 23.61
C ARG A 70 -24.66 6.26 22.43
N THR A 71 -25.53 7.01 21.74
CA THR A 71 -25.15 7.83 20.60
C THR A 71 -24.76 9.21 21.09
N ILE A 72 -23.52 9.57 20.82
CA ILE A 72 -22.96 10.86 21.19
C ILE A 72 -22.85 11.68 19.92
N THR A 73 -23.56 12.81 19.88
CA THR A 73 -23.53 13.77 18.78
C THR A 73 -22.63 14.92 19.17
N VAL A 74 -21.62 15.14 18.35
CA VAL A 74 -20.58 16.14 18.54
C VAL A 74 -20.84 17.29 17.59
N THR A 75 -20.85 18.51 18.12
CA THR A 75 -20.87 19.72 17.30
C THR A 75 -19.62 20.54 17.54
N THR A 76 -18.91 20.89 16.47
CA THR A 76 -17.72 21.76 16.48
C THR A 76 -18.07 23.15 15.98
N SER A 77 -17.33 24.17 16.42
CA SER A 77 -17.54 25.57 16.00
C SER A 77 -17.08 25.84 14.57
N THR A 78 -16.13 25.05 14.07
CA THR A 78 -15.59 25.09 12.72
C THR A 78 -15.71 23.73 12.04
N ALA A 79 -15.56 23.68 10.72
CA ALA A 79 -15.59 22.42 9.99
C ALA A 79 -14.50 21.47 10.51
N HIS A 80 -14.88 20.23 10.87
CA HIS A 80 -13.98 19.27 11.49
C HIS A 80 -13.09 18.52 10.49
N GLY A 81 -13.41 18.55 9.20
CA GLY A 81 -12.64 17.89 8.13
C GLY A 81 -12.69 16.36 8.12
N LEU A 82 -13.36 15.73 9.09
CA LEU A 82 -13.62 14.29 9.13
C LEU A 82 -14.59 13.80 8.06
N SER A 83 -14.45 12.52 7.70
CA SER A 83 -15.38 11.76 6.87
C SER A 83 -15.97 10.58 7.65
N THR A 84 -17.13 10.08 7.22
CA THR A 84 -17.72 8.86 7.80
C THR A 84 -16.75 7.69 7.67
N GLY A 85 -16.56 6.94 8.76
CA GLY A 85 -15.59 5.84 8.83
C GLY A 85 -14.19 6.26 9.32
N HIS A 86 -13.97 7.55 9.60
CA HIS A 86 -12.81 7.98 10.40
C HIS A 86 -12.97 7.55 11.87
N PHE A 87 -11.87 7.54 12.61
CA PHE A 87 -11.91 7.34 14.06
C PHE A 87 -11.49 8.60 14.80
N ILE A 88 -11.97 8.71 16.05
CA ILE A 88 -11.54 9.72 16.99
C ILE A 88 -11.07 9.06 18.27
N ILE A 89 -10.05 9.65 18.91
CA ILE A 89 -9.74 9.36 20.31
C ILE A 89 -10.41 10.42 21.17
N VAL A 90 -11.22 9.96 22.13
CA VAL A 90 -11.83 10.82 23.15
C VAL A 90 -11.13 10.54 24.47
N SER A 91 -10.60 11.59 25.10
CA SER A 91 -10.00 11.53 26.45
C SER A 91 -8.92 10.44 26.65
N ASN A 92 -8.15 10.14 25.60
CA ASN A 92 -6.97 9.26 25.59
C ASN A 92 -7.17 7.75 25.89
N GLN A 93 -8.38 7.20 25.84
CA GLN A 93 -8.57 5.79 26.26
C GLN A 93 -9.31 4.90 25.25
N HIS A 94 -10.19 5.47 24.42
CA HIS A 94 -10.95 4.69 23.46
C HIS A 94 -11.08 5.38 22.11
N THR A 95 -11.00 4.57 21.07
CA THR A 95 -11.09 4.98 19.68
C THR A 95 -12.47 4.62 19.15
N TYR A 96 -13.20 5.60 18.60
CA TYR A 96 -14.58 5.43 18.16
C TYR A 96 -14.73 5.74 16.67
N GLU A 97 -15.38 4.84 15.93
CA GLU A 97 -15.75 5.08 14.53
C GLU A 97 -16.87 6.11 14.48
N ILE A 98 -16.72 7.11 13.61
CA ILE A 98 -17.71 8.19 13.49
C ILE A 98 -18.58 8.04 12.25
N THR A 99 -19.78 8.59 12.33
CA THR A 99 -20.65 8.90 11.19
C THR A 99 -20.82 10.41 11.09
N VAL A 100 -20.40 11.00 9.98
CA VAL A 100 -20.52 12.45 9.74
C VAL A 100 -21.96 12.78 9.32
N ILE A 101 -22.53 13.82 9.92
CA ILE A 101 -23.89 14.33 9.64
C ILE A 101 -23.80 15.59 8.78
N SER A 102 -22.88 16.49 9.12
CA SER A 102 -22.55 17.73 8.40
C SER A 102 -21.09 18.10 8.64
N ASP A 103 -20.58 19.14 7.99
CA ASP A 103 -19.18 19.58 8.14
C ASP A 103 -18.79 19.96 9.59
N THR A 104 -19.77 20.27 10.44
CA THR A 104 -19.59 20.67 11.84
C THR A 104 -20.14 19.66 12.83
N THR A 105 -20.76 18.56 12.36
CA THR A 105 -21.50 17.65 13.23
C THR A 105 -21.28 16.21 12.81
N PHE A 106 -20.86 15.38 13.76
CA PHE A 106 -20.74 13.94 13.60
C PHE A 106 -21.29 13.21 14.82
N ARG A 107 -21.54 11.92 14.68
CA ARG A 107 -21.97 11.04 15.77
C ARG A 107 -21.05 9.84 15.90
N TYR A 108 -20.92 9.32 17.11
CA TYR A 108 -20.28 8.04 17.38
C TYR A 108 -21.07 7.27 18.45
N VAL A 109 -20.83 5.96 18.53
CA VAL A 109 -21.42 5.10 19.56
C VAL A 109 -20.36 4.88 20.64
N GLY A 110 -20.56 5.47 21.80
CA GLY A 110 -19.62 5.41 22.92
C GLY A 110 -20.11 4.56 24.08
N ASP A 111 -19.21 4.32 25.03
CA ASP A 111 -19.56 3.71 26.31
C ASP A 111 -20.12 4.78 27.26
N LEU A 112 -21.17 4.42 28.01
CA LEU A 112 -21.72 5.27 29.07
C LEU A 112 -20.86 5.12 30.33
N PRO A 113 -20.64 6.17 31.14
CA PRO A 113 -21.26 7.50 31.09
C PRO A 113 -20.34 8.56 30.47
N VAL A 114 -20.80 9.20 29.39
CA VAL A 114 -20.22 10.48 28.95
C VAL A 114 -21.10 11.58 29.53
N GLU A 115 -20.50 12.65 30.07
CA GLU A 115 -21.25 13.83 30.53
C GLU A 115 -21.40 14.81 29.36
N PRO A 116 -22.56 15.46 29.18
CA PRO A 116 -22.73 16.50 28.18
C PRO A 116 -21.82 17.69 28.53
N GLY A 117 -21.04 18.17 27.56
CA GLY A 117 -20.08 19.25 27.81
C GLY A 117 -19.07 19.46 26.69
N SER A 118 -18.12 20.38 26.91
CA SER A 118 -16.97 20.55 26.03
C SER A 118 -16.04 19.36 26.20
N PHE A 119 -15.62 18.76 25.10
CA PHE A 119 -14.63 17.69 25.11
C PHE A 119 -13.68 17.86 23.94
N ASP A 120 -12.48 17.33 24.15
CA ASP A 120 -11.39 17.38 23.20
C ASP A 120 -11.23 16.01 22.56
N PHE A 121 -11.07 15.98 21.24
CA PHE A 121 -10.82 14.75 20.51
C PHE A 121 -9.68 14.91 19.52
N LEU A 122 -9.01 13.78 19.26
CA LEU A 122 -7.96 13.68 18.25
C LEU A 122 -8.48 12.90 17.04
N PRO A 123 -8.38 13.47 15.83
CA PRO A 123 -8.86 12.80 14.63
C PRO A 123 -7.82 11.82 14.08
N ILE A 124 -8.23 10.58 13.82
CA ILE A 124 -7.41 9.53 13.21
C ILE A 124 -7.95 9.22 11.82
N ASN A 125 -7.05 9.07 10.85
CA ASN A 125 -7.41 8.55 9.55
C ASN A 125 -7.13 7.05 9.44
N PRO A 126 -8.08 6.17 9.78
CA PRO A 126 -7.92 4.74 9.58
C PRO A 126 -7.92 4.36 8.10
N ILE A 127 -8.58 5.14 7.22
CA ILE A 127 -8.81 4.81 5.81
C ILE A 127 -7.92 5.73 5.00
N ILE A 128 -6.80 5.19 4.58
CA ILE A 128 -5.74 5.93 3.91
C ILE A 128 -5.80 5.62 2.42
N THR A 129 -5.85 6.66 1.60
CA THR A 129 -5.79 6.53 0.15
C THR A 129 -4.33 6.40 -0.31
N VAL A 130 -4.05 5.37 -1.09
CA VAL A 130 -2.79 5.16 -1.80
C VAL A 130 -2.49 6.39 -2.65
N PRO A 131 -1.31 7.01 -2.50
CA PRO A 131 -0.91 8.17 -3.28
C PRO A 131 -1.01 7.94 -4.80
N SER A 132 -1.43 8.97 -5.54
CA SER A 132 -1.75 8.86 -6.97
C SER A 132 -0.55 8.54 -7.87
N ASN A 133 0.66 8.71 -7.36
CA ASN A 133 1.91 8.32 -8.01
C ASN A 133 2.20 6.81 -7.90
N LEU A 134 1.47 6.07 -7.08
CA LEU A 134 1.59 4.62 -6.94
C LEU A 134 0.47 3.87 -7.67
N GLU A 135 0.86 2.87 -8.45
CA GLU A 135 -0.08 1.93 -9.05
C GLU A 135 -0.44 0.80 -8.09
N GLU A 136 0.59 0.20 -7.46
CA GLU A 136 0.50 -0.94 -6.55
C GLU A 136 1.47 -0.75 -5.38
N VAL A 137 1.04 -1.07 -4.15
CA VAL A 137 1.89 -1.05 -2.95
C VAL A 137 2.55 -2.42 -2.78
N VAL A 138 3.86 -2.43 -2.62
CA VAL A 138 4.69 -3.64 -2.47
C VAL A 138 5.12 -3.83 -1.02
N SER A 139 5.46 -2.75 -0.33
CA SER A 139 5.75 -2.78 1.11
C SER A 139 5.26 -1.51 1.81
N ALA A 140 5.06 -1.63 3.12
CA ALA A 140 4.74 -0.52 3.99
C ALA A 140 5.61 -0.59 5.24
N SER A 141 6.08 0.55 5.72
CA SER A 141 6.83 0.66 6.97
C SER A 141 6.36 1.85 7.79
N LEU A 142 6.43 1.72 9.11
CA LEU A 142 6.18 2.76 10.08
C LEU A 142 7.40 2.84 11.01
N ASP A 143 8.03 4.00 11.11
CA ASP A 143 9.27 4.19 11.90
C ASP A 143 10.39 3.17 11.58
N GLY A 144 10.48 2.73 10.33
CA GLY A 144 11.46 1.73 9.89
C GLY A 144 11.09 0.27 10.22
N ILE A 145 9.94 0.03 10.86
CA ILE A 145 9.39 -1.30 11.08
C ILE A 145 8.49 -1.64 9.91
N ASN A 146 8.72 -2.80 9.27
CA ASN A 146 7.88 -3.27 8.18
C ASN A 146 6.50 -3.70 8.70
N LEU A 147 5.45 -3.16 8.09
CA LEU A 147 4.07 -3.55 8.32
C LEU A 147 3.69 -4.71 7.41
N ALA A 148 2.84 -5.60 7.90
CA ALA A 148 2.27 -6.64 7.05
C ALA A 148 1.24 -6.05 6.09
N ILE A 149 1.13 -6.59 4.88
CA ILE A 149 0.05 -6.26 3.93
C ILE A 149 -0.92 -7.44 3.92
N MET A 150 -2.17 -7.21 4.31
CA MET A 150 -3.19 -8.26 4.40
C MET A 150 -4.48 -7.85 3.72
N SER A 151 -5.26 -8.83 3.29
CA SER A 151 -6.68 -8.64 2.96
C SER A 151 -7.56 -8.75 4.20
N GLU A 152 -8.76 -8.16 4.18
CA GLU A 152 -9.74 -8.31 5.25
C GLU A 152 -10.07 -9.78 5.53
N GLY A 153 -10.11 -10.63 4.51
CA GLY A 153 -10.32 -12.08 4.65
C GLY A 153 -9.18 -12.78 5.40
N GLU A 154 -7.93 -12.47 5.04
CA GLU A 154 -6.74 -13.03 5.70
C GLU A 154 -6.64 -12.58 7.15
N LEU A 155 -6.93 -11.30 7.43
CA LEU A 155 -6.92 -10.78 8.78
C LEU A 155 -8.02 -11.42 9.66
N ASN A 156 -9.23 -11.55 9.12
CA ASN A 156 -10.31 -12.26 9.81
C ASN A 156 -9.92 -13.72 10.14
N ALA A 157 -9.27 -14.41 9.21
CA ALA A 157 -8.78 -15.76 9.44
C ALA A 157 -7.65 -15.82 10.47
N ALA A 158 -6.70 -14.88 10.42
CA ALA A 158 -5.58 -14.79 11.36
C ALA A 158 -6.05 -14.50 12.79
N VAL A 159 -7.00 -13.57 12.95
CA VAL A 159 -7.58 -13.23 14.25
C VAL A 159 -8.38 -14.40 14.82
N PHE A 160 -9.08 -15.18 13.98
CA PHE A 160 -9.80 -16.38 14.44
C PHE A 160 -8.86 -17.43 15.03
N ARG A 161 -7.69 -17.66 14.42
CA ARG A 161 -6.68 -18.63 14.89
C ARG A 161 -6.18 -18.33 16.31
N LEU A 162 -6.08 -17.06 16.68
CA LEU A 162 -5.68 -16.64 18.02
C LEU A 162 -6.78 -16.82 19.07
N SER A 163 -8.05 -16.82 18.64
CA SER A 163 -9.22 -16.97 19.53
C SER A 163 -9.71 -18.40 19.69
N SER A 164 -9.39 -19.30 18.75
CA SER A 164 -9.74 -20.71 18.86
C SER A 164 -8.69 -21.46 19.69
N GLY A 165 -8.91 -21.53 21.00
CA GLY A 165 -8.30 -22.58 21.81
C GLY A 165 -8.66 -23.94 21.20
N GLY A 166 -7.69 -24.62 20.60
CA GLY A 166 -7.88 -25.95 20.04
C GLY A 166 -8.46 -26.88 21.10
N SER A 167 -9.69 -27.35 20.90
CA SER A 167 -10.29 -28.35 21.78
C SER A 167 -9.69 -29.71 21.42
N PHE A 168 -8.67 -30.07 22.17
CA PHE A 168 -8.03 -31.37 22.13
C PHE A 168 -8.93 -32.41 22.81
N LEU A 169 -9.18 -33.54 22.15
CA LEU A 169 -9.77 -34.71 22.80
C LEU A 169 -8.63 -35.55 23.35
N ASP A 170 -8.69 -35.85 24.64
CA ASP A 170 -7.75 -36.76 25.30
C ASP A 170 -8.16 -38.20 24.97
N GLY A 171 -7.34 -38.87 24.17
CA GLY A 171 -7.52 -40.28 23.79
C GLY A 171 -6.50 -41.16 24.50
N VAL A 172 -6.76 -42.47 24.52
CA VAL A 172 -5.89 -43.48 25.18
C VAL A 172 -4.44 -43.52 24.62
N PHE A 173 -4.19 -42.88 23.48
CA PHE A 173 -2.85 -42.73 22.86
C PHE A 173 -2.36 -41.27 22.78
N GLY A 174 -2.94 -40.38 23.58
CA GLY A 174 -2.58 -38.96 23.63
C GLY A 174 -3.53 -38.04 22.87
N VAL A 175 -3.20 -36.75 22.93
CA VAL A 175 -3.99 -35.65 22.40
C VAL A 175 -4.00 -35.67 20.87
N VAL A 176 -5.16 -35.90 20.27
CA VAL A 176 -5.36 -35.86 18.81
C VAL A 176 -6.34 -34.74 18.41
N PRO A 177 -6.07 -33.99 17.33
CA PRO A 177 -7.02 -33.00 16.80
C PRO A 177 -8.32 -33.67 16.36
N ASN A 178 -9.47 -33.14 16.80
CA ASN A 178 -10.77 -33.72 16.47
C ASN A 178 -11.12 -33.54 14.98
N PRO A 179 -11.29 -34.63 14.20
CA PRO A 179 -11.56 -34.54 12.76
C PRO A 179 -13.01 -34.19 12.38
N PHE A 180 -13.93 -34.03 13.35
CA PHE A 180 -15.37 -33.83 13.07
C PHE A 180 -16.01 -32.57 13.69
N THR A 181 -15.23 -31.53 14.00
CA THR A 181 -15.81 -30.24 14.43
C THR A 181 -15.78 -29.21 13.30
N THR A 182 -16.72 -29.32 12.36
CA THR A 182 -17.33 -28.12 11.80
C THR A 182 -18.02 -27.38 12.95
N ILE A 183 -17.29 -26.40 13.49
CA ILE A 183 -17.74 -25.22 14.25
C ILE A 183 -19.25 -25.24 14.58
N LYS A 184 -19.61 -25.76 15.76
CA LYS A 184 -20.76 -25.25 16.50
C LYS A 184 -20.26 -24.15 17.41
N ALA A 185 -20.24 -22.92 16.91
CA ALA A 185 -20.23 -21.76 17.79
C ALA A 185 -21.52 -21.81 18.62
N ARG A 186 -21.39 -21.81 19.95
CA ARG A 186 -22.54 -21.51 20.83
C ARG A 186 -23.07 -20.14 20.42
N TYR A 187 -24.34 -20.10 20.03
CA TYR A 187 -25.09 -18.87 19.87
C TYR A 187 -25.17 -18.15 21.21
N THR A 188 -24.29 -17.19 21.42
CA THR A 188 -24.49 -16.04 22.32
C THR A 188 -23.45 -14.98 21.96
N VAL A 189 -23.92 -13.77 21.61
CA VAL A 189 -23.16 -12.54 21.30
C VAL A 189 -22.05 -12.64 20.24
N ASN A 190 -22.37 -12.18 19.01
CA ASN A 190 -21.45 -11.68 17.97
C ASN A 190 -19.96 -12.02 18.16
N THR A 191 -19.60 -13.31 18.05
CA THR A 191 -18.27 -13.83 18.36
C THR A 191 -17.26 -13.63 17.25
N THR A 192 -17.62 -12.93 16.17
CA THR A 192 -16.66 -12.52 15.15
C THR A 192 -15.79 -11.43 15.76
N PRO A 193 -14.48 -11.67 16.00
CA PRO A 193 -13.61 -10.61 16.47
C PRO A 193 -13.61 -9.53 15.39
N LYS A 194 -14.19 -8.38 15.70
CA LYS A 194 -14.18 -7.25 14.78
C LYS A 194 -12.78 -6.66 14.83
N TRP A 195 -11.91 -7.08 13.92
CA TRP A 195 -10.55 -6.56 13.83
C TRP A 195 -10.52 -5.02 13.71
N LYS A 196 -11.61 -4.43 13.18
CA LYS A 196 -11.86 -2.98 13.09
C LYS A 196 -12.03 -2.28 14.45
N GLU A 197 -12.21 -3.01 15.54
CA GLU A 197 -12.37 -2.46 16.89
C GLU A 197 -11.12 -2.70 17.76
N ARG A 198 -10.08 -3.34 17.20
CA ARG A 198 -8.84 -3.59 17.95
C ARG A 198 -7.96 -2.36 17.96
N ASN A 199 -7.45 -2.07 19.14
CA ASN A 199 -6.56 -0.94 19.41
C ASN A 199 -5.14 -1.43 19.75
N GLY A 200 -4.14 -0.67 19.36
CA GLY A 200 -2.73 -0.95 19.62
C GLY A 200 -1.79 -0.28 18.62
N SER A 201 -0.50 -0.58 18.73
CA SER A 201 0.51 -0.13 17.76
C SER A 201 0.22 -0.72 16.37
N CYS A 202 0.43 0.06 15.31
CA CYS A 202 0.15 -0.38 13.95
C CYS A 202 1.10 -1.51 13.53
N GLU A 203 0.54 -2.62 13.05
CA GLU A 203 1.28 -3.84 12.64
C GLU A 203 1.05 -4.19 11.17
N ALA A 204 -0.09 -3.77 10.60
CA ALA A 204 -0.49 -4.14 9.25
C ALA A 204 -1.28 -3.05 8.54
N ILE A 205 -1.20 -3.06 7.22
CA ILE A 205 -2.16 -2.41 6.33
C ILE A 205 -3.11 -3.45 5.74
N VAL A 206 -4.39 -3.10 5.67
CA VAL A 206 -5.49 -3.99 5.36
C VAL A 206 -6.27 -3.45 4.17
N TYR A 207 -6.27 -4.20 3.07
CA TYR A 207 -7.11 -3.91 1.91
C TYR A 207 -8.38 -4.75 1.98
N ASN A 208 -9.53 -4.23 1.52
CA ASN A 208 -10.65 -5.15 1.28
C ASN A 208 -10.42 -5.93 -0.02
N TYR A 209 -9.85 -5.27 -1.04
CA TYR A 209 -9.41 -5.88 -2.29
C TYR A 209 -8.08 -5.27 -2.75
N ALA A 210 -7.21 -6.07 -3.38
CA ALA A 210 -5.92 -5.60 -3.89
C ALA A 210 -6.03 -4.48 -4.95
N SER A 211 -7.19 -4.33 -5.60
CA SER A 211 -7.46 -3.27 -6.57
C SER A 211 -7.96 -1.97 -5.96
N GLN A 212 -8.28 -1.95 -4.66
CA GLN A 212 -8.74 -0.73 -4.00
C GLN A 212 -7.59 0.25 -3.81
N LYS A 213 -7.89 1.53 -3.99
CA LYS A 213 -6.95 2.63 -3.70
C LYS A 213 -6.98 3.04 -2.24
N ASP A 214 -7.86 2.49 -1.42
CA ASP A 214 -7.93 2.78 0.00
C ASP A 214 -7.54 1.55 0.81
N PHE A 215 -6.75 1.74 1.86
CA PHE A 215 -6.39 0.70 2.82
C PHE A 215 -6.64 1.17 4.24
N ARG A 216 -6.70 0.21 5.16
CA ARG A 216 -6.87 0.45 6.58
C ARG A 216 -5.63 0.12 7.37
N ILE A 217 -5.37 0.83 8.45
CA ILE A 217 -4.34 0.45 9.42
C ILE A 217 -4.91 -0.54 10.45
N PHE A 218 -4.09 -1.47 10.91
CA PHE A 218 -4.44 -2.43 11.93
C PHE A 218 -3.24 -2.74 12.85
N PRO A 219 -3.45 -2.87 14.17
CA PRO A 219 -4.57 -2.33 14.97
C PRO A 219 -4.74 -0.81 14.80
N ILE A 220 -5.86 -0.28 15.31
CA ILE A 220 -6.08 1.17 15.32
C ILE A 220 -5.21 1.78 16.43
N PRO A 221 -4.39 2.80 16.13
CA PRO A 221 -3.63 3.51 17.15
C PRO A 221 -4.55 4.08 18.25
N SER A 222 -4.19 3.86 19.51
CA SER A 222 -4.95 4.37 20.66
C SER A 222 -4.13 5.20 21.63
N HIS A 223 -2.81 5.06 21.62
CA HIS A 223 -1.92 5.82 22.50
C HIS A 223 -1.15 6.88 21.71
N ASN A 224 -0.68 7.90 22.43
CA ASN A 224 0.13 8.96 21.83
C ASN A 224 1.43 8.41 21.22
N GLU A 225 2.04 7.37 21.82
CA GLU A 225 3.22 6.71 21.24
C GLU A 225 2.94 6.00 19.90
N ASP A 226 1.70 5.61 19.65
CA ASP A 226 1.33 4.95 18.39
C ASP A 226 1.10 5.97 17.26
N LEU A 227 0.86 7.24 17.62
CA LEU A 227 0.46 8.30 16.69
C LEU A 227 1.53 9.34 16.44
N PHE A 228 2.39 9.63 17.40
CA PHE A 228 3.34 10.74 17.33
C PHE A 228 4.80 10.26 17.30
N VAL A 229 5.63 10.96 16.53
CA VAL A 229 7.08 10.71 16.46
C VAL A 229 7.73 10.94 17.82
N ASP A 230 7.37 12.05 18.47
CA ASP A 230 7.75 12.35 19.85
C ASP A 230 6.47 12.56 20.69
N PRO A 231 6.12 11.59 21.55
CA PRO A 231 4.94 11.67 22.41
C PRO A 231 5.01 12.80 23.44
N THR A 232 6.20 13.32 23.74
CA THR A 232 6.45 14.32 24.78
C THR A 232 6.64 15.74 24.23
N ALA A 233 6.87 15.89 22.93
CA ALA A 233 7.09 17.19 22.31
C ALA A 233 5.87 18.14 22.46
N THR A 234 6.15 19.43 22.64
CA THR A 234 5.14 20.50 22.70
C THR A 234 4.42 20.67 21.35
N THR A 235 5.15 20.47 20.25
CA THR A 235 4.56 20.42 18.90
C THR A 235 4.42 18.96 18.51
N LYS A 236 3.18 18.49 18.36
CA LYS A 236 2.88 17.10 18.00
C LYS A 236 3.03 16.89 16.49
N VAL A 237 3.87 15.93 16.11
CA VAL A 237 4.08 15.51 14.72
C VAL A 237 3.60 14.07 14.58
N PHE A 238 2.65 13.84 13.68
CA PHE A 238 2.12 12.50 13.42
C PHE A 238 3.18 11.61 12.77
N LYS A 239 3.13 10.33 13.08
CA LYS A 239 3.86 9.32 12.33
C LYS A 239 3.30 9.20 10.91
N GLU A 240 4.20 8.87 10.00
CA GLU A 240 3.89 8.68 8.59
C GLU A 240 4.21 7.24 8.19
N ILE A 241 3.31 6.64 7.41
CA ILE A 241 3.57 5.36 6.79
C ILE A 241 4.39 5.62 5.53
N GLU A 242 5.57 5.03 5.47
CA GLU A 242 6.34 4.91 4.24
C GLU A 242 5.74 3.77 3.41
N LEU A 243 5.15 4.11 2.26
CA LEU A 243 4.70 3.14 1.28
C LEU A 243 5.75 3.04 0.19
N ARG A 244 6.18 1.81 -0.12
CA ARG A 244 6.97 1.53 -1.31
C ARG A 244 6.14 0.74 -2.30
N GLY A 245 6.26 1.10 -3.57
CA GLY A 245 5.43 0.46 -4.58
C GLY A 245 5.85 0.78 -5.99
N LEU A 246 5.09 0.23 -6.92
CA LEU A 246 5.27 0.47 -8.34
C LEU A 246 4.74 1.85 -8.71
N PRO A 247 5.52 2.65 -9.46
CA PRO A 247 5.05 3.94 -9.93
C PRO A 247 3.91 3.74 -10.93
N LYS A 248 2.96 4.66 -10.88
CA LYS A 248 1.98 4.81 -11.94
C LYS A 248 2.67 5.30 -13.20
N ILE A 249 2.62 4.49 -14.26
CA ILE A 249 3.19 4.85 -15.55
C ILE A 249 2.25 5.88 -16.21
N ILE A 250 2.81 7.03 -16.55
CA ILE A 250 2.14 8.03 -17.38
C ILE A 250 2.81 7.99 -18.75
N ASP A 251 2.01 8.02 -19.81
CA ASP A 251 2.52 8.04 -21.18
C ASP A 251 3.32 9.31 -21.41
N ALA A 252 4.48 9.22 -22.07
CA ALA A 252 5.36 10.36 -22.21
C ALA A 252 4.71 11.49 -23.06
N GLU A 253 4.64 12.70 -22.53
CA GLU A 253 3.95 13.80 -23.21
C GLU A 253 4.71 14.31 -24.43
N ASN A 254 6.04 14.18 -24.44
CA ASN A 254 6.89 14.69 -25.51
C ASN A 254 8.16 13.84 -25.75
N ASP A 255 8.87 14.19 -26.82
CA ASP A 255 10.09 13.53 -27.30
C ASP A 255 11.29 13.66 -26.36
N ALA A 256 11.29 14.67 -25.50
CA ALA A 256 12.33 14.91 -24.51
C ALA A 256 12.07 14.16 -23.18
N THR A 257 10.90 13.54 -23.02
CA THR A 257 10.55 12.83 -21.79
C THR A 257 11.40 11.58 -21.66
N GLU A 258 11.99 11.39 -20.48
CA GLU A 258 12.75 10.18 -20.16
C GLU A 258 11.80 9.10 -19.61
N PRO A 259 11.97 7.83 -20.01
CA PRO A 259 11.26 6.72 -19.38
C PRO A 259 11.54 6.65 -17.88
N ILE A 260 10.54 6.19 -17.12
CA ILE A 260 10.69 5.94 -15.68
C ILE A 260 11.74 4.84 -15.42
N ILE A 261 11.97 3.95 -16.39
CA ILE A 261 12.96 2.88 -16.31
C ILE A 261 14.37 3.46 -16.47
N GLY A 262 15.25 3.11 -15.53
CA GLY A 262 16.66 3.51 -15.55
C GLY A 262 17.39 3.07 -16.82
N GLN A 263 18.38 3.87 -17.24
CA GLN A 263 19.09 3.74 -18.52
C GLN A 263 19.63 2.34 -18.81
N TYR A 264 20.08 1.62 -17.79
CA TYR A 264 20.61 0.26 -17.91
C TYR A 264 19.60 -0.72 -18.52
N TYR A 265 18.30 -0.53 -18.27
CA TYR A 265 17.24 -1.42 -18.77
C TYR A 265 16.42 -0.82 -19.91
N GLN A 266 16.78 0.36 -20.43
CA GLN A 266 16.00 1.01 -21.50
C GLN A 266 16.05 0.25 -22.82
N GLU A 267 17.03 -0.65 -23.03
CA GLU A 267 17.02 -1.55 -24.19
C GLU A 267 15.84 -2.53 -24.17
N ALA A 268 15.29 -2.85 -22.99
CA ALA A 268 14.09 -3.65 -22.90
C ALA A 268 12.91 -2.95 -23.58
N LEU A 269 12.81 -1.61 -23.48
CA LEU A 269 11.76 -0.86 -24.16
C LEU A 269 11.84 -0.98 -25.68
N ILE A 270 13.06 -1.02 -26.22
CA ILE A 270 13.31 -1.21 -27.66
C ILE A 270 12.82 -2.60 -28.07
N PHE A 271 13.27 -3.66 -27.40
CA PHE A 271 12.88 -5.04 -27.75
C PHE A 271 11.39 -5.32 -27.54
N GLY A 272 10.79 -4.80 -26.46
CA GLY A 272 9.35 -4.91 -26.22
C GLY A 272 8.52 -4.20 -27.30
N SER A 273 9.04 -3.09 -27.84
CA SER A 273 8.38 -2.35 -28.91
C SER A 273 8.48 -3.09 -30.25
N LEU A 274 9.64 -3.68 -30.54
CA LEU A 274 9.87 -4.48 -31.74
C LEU A 274 9.00 -5.75 -31.76
N ASP A 275 8.84 -6.43 -30.61
CA ASP A 275 7.94 -7.57 -30.47
C ASP A 275 6.51 -7.21 -30.90
N ARG A 276 5.98 -6.09 -30.37
CA ARG A 276 4.64 -5.60 -30.69
C ARG A 276 4.49 -5.20 -32.15
N ALA A 277 5.50 -4.52 -32.70
CA ALA A 277 5.51 -4.09 -34.10
C ALA A 277 5.43 -5.29 -35.07
N TYR A 278 6.26 -6.31 -34.87
CA TYR A 278 6.29 -7.51 -35.71
C TYR A 278 5.11 -8.45 -35.46
N SER A 279 4.61 -8.55 -34.22
CA SER A 279 3.40 -9.33 -33.90
C SER A 279 2.17 -8.85 -34.67
N ARG A 280 2.04 -7.55 -34.89
CA ARG A 280 0.90 -6.96 -35.60
C ARG A 280 0.84 -7.33 -37.08
N GLU A 281 1.98 -7.50 -37.74
CA GLU A 281 2.02 -7.80 -39.17
C GLU A 281 1.51 -9.21 -39.52
N GLY A 282 1.39 -10.12 -38.53
CA GLY A 282 0.71 -11.42 -38.68
C GLY A 282 1.33 -12.42 -39.67
N GLN A 283 2.45 -12.09 -40.31
CA GLN A 283 3.17 -12.99 -41.20
C GLN A 283 4.05 -13.97 -40.42
N THR A 284 4.13 -15.24 -40.84
CA THR A 284 4.88 -16.30 -40.13
C THR A 284 6.34 -15.93 -39.85
N ARG A 285 7.03 -15.30 -40.81
CA ARG A 285 8.42 -14.84 -40.65
C ARG A 285 8.55 -13.72 -39.61
N ASN A 286 7.51 -12.93 -39.42
CA ASN A 286 7.49 -11.85 -38.44
C ASN A 286 7.16 -12.36 -37.03
N ILE A 287 6.40 -13.46 -36.92
CA ILE A 287 6.14 -14.14 -35.65
C ILE A 287 7.44 -14.68 -35.05
N GLU A 288 8.31 -15.31 -35.85
CA GLU A 288 9.61 -15.80 -35.37
C GLU A 288 10.50 -14.66 -34.84
N LYS A 289 10.55 -13.53 -35.57
CA LYS A 289 11.28 -12.34 -35.11
C LYS A 289 10.70 -11.76 -33.83
N SER A 290 9.38 -11.63 -33.74
CA SER A 290 8.67 -11.17 -32.55
C SER A 290 9.04 -12.04 -31.33
N GLN A 291 9.04 -13.37 -31.47
CA GLN A 291 9.43 -14.27 -30.38
C GLN A 291 10.87 -14.06 -29.91
N ILE A 292 11.81 -13.78 -30.81
CA ILE A 292 13.20 -13.47 -30.45
C ILE A 292 13.28 -12.17 -29.64
N TYR A 293 12.59 -11.11 -30.08
CA TYR A 293 12.57 -9.84 -29.36
C TYR A 293 11.87 -9.95 -28.01
N ARG A 294 10.78 -10.72 -27.94
CA ARG A 294 10.08 -11.03 -26.70
C ARG A 294 10.99 -11.78 -25.71
N ALA A 295 11.77 -12.74 -26.18
CA ALA A 295 12.71 -13.47 -25.32
C ALA A 295 13.75 -12.53 -24.70
N ARG A 296 14.33 -11.62 -25.51
CA ARG A 296 15.27 -10.59 -25.02
C ARG A 296 14.63 -9.61 -24.06
N PHE A 297 13.40 -9.18 -24.33
CA PHE A 297 12.64 -8.32 -23.41
C PHE A 297 12.44 -8.99 -22.04
N ILE A 298 12.02 -10.26 -22.03
CA ILE A 298 11.80 -11.01 -20.79
C ILE A 298 13.12 -11.23 -20.05
N GLU A 299 14.22 -11.53 -20.76
CA GLU A 299 15.54 -11.68 -20.16
C GLU A 299 15.96 -10.42 -19.38
N LEU A 300 15.85 -9.24 -19.99
CA LEU A 300 16.18 -7.96 -19.33
C LEU A 300 15.22 -7.64 -18.18
N ALA A 301 13.93 -7.93 -18.32
CA ALA A 301 12.95 -7.73 -17.25
C ALA A 301 13.21 -8.65 -16.05
N MET A 302 13.64 -9.90 -16.30
CA MET A 302 14.02 -10.85 -15.25
C MET A 302 15.35 -10.47 -14.60
N GLU A 303 16.33 -9.99 -15.37
CA GLU A 303 17.58 -9.45 -14.82
C GLU A 303 17.31 -8.28 -13.88
N ALA A 304 16.43 -7.35 -14.29
CA ALA A 304 16.00 -6.23 -13.43
C ALA A 304 15.35 -6.73 -12.13
N LYS A 305 14.48 -7.74 -12.22
CA LYS A 305 13.87 -8.37 -11.04
C LYS A 305 14.90 -9.01 -10.11
N MET A 306 15.91 -9.67 -10.66
CA MET A 306 16.96 -10.33 -9.86
C MET A 306 17.87 -9.31 -9.16
N ASN A 307 18.18 -8.20 -9.83
CA ASN A 307 19.10 -7.19 -9.31
C ASN A 307 18.48 -6.25 -8.27
N GLU A 308 17.14 -6.15 -8.21
CA GLU A 308 16.41 -5.30 -7.27
C GLU A 308 16.55 -5.75 -5.80
N GLY A 309 16.87 -7.04 -5.56
CA GLY A 309 17.18 -7.58 -4.23
C GLY A 309 18.59 -7.31 -3.71
N ILE A 310 19.47 -6.69 -4.50
CA ILE A 310 20.87 -6.47 -4.13
C ILE A 310 21.00 -5.18 -3.31
N ASN A 311 20.68 -5.26 -2.02
CA ASN A 311 20.98 -4.21 -1.05
C ASN A 311 22.52 -4.02 -0.87
N SER A 312 22.96 -2.85 -0.43
CA SER A 312 24.40 -2.56 -0.21
C SER A 312 25.10 -3.57 0.70
N LEU A 313 24.35 -4.21 1.61
CA LEU A 313 24.81 -5.32 2.45
C LEU A 313 25.19 -6.58 1.63
N SER A 314 24.37 -6.99 0.67
CA SER A 314 24.66 -8.14 -0.21
C SER A 314 25.74 -7.84 -1.25
N ARG A 315 25.90 -6.58 -1.67
CA ARG A 315 26.93 -6.14 -2.62
C ARG A 315 28.34 -6.06 -2.02
N SER A 316 28.47 -6.08 -0.69
CA SER A 316 29.75 -5.96 0.02
C SER A 316 30.37 -7.28 0.48
N GLU A 317 29.81 -8.45 0.14
CA GLU A 317 30.28 -9.76 0.62
C GLU A 317 30.52 -9.82 2.15
N GLY A 318 29.77 -9.05 2.95
CA GLY A 318 29.97 -9.00 4.41
C GLY A 318 31.24 -8.28 4.88
N ARG A 319 31.96 -7.53 4.02
CA ARG A 319 33.07 -6.65 4.44
C ARG A 319 32.57 -5.23 4.67
N ASN A 320 31.80 -5.02 5.73
CA ASN A 320 31.72 -3.74 6.43
C ASN A 320 31.10 -3.87 7.84
N GLU A 321 31.46 -4.92 8.58
CA GLU A 321 31.48 -4.81 10.05
C GLU A 321 32.77 -4.12 10.46
N SER A 322 32.79 -2.79 10.36
CA SER A 322 33.77 -1.98 11.08
C SER A 322 33.45 -2.11 12.57
N PHE A 323 34.16 -3.01 13.24
CA PHE A 323 34.18 -3.17 14.69
C PHE A 323 34.33 -1.80 15.37
N PHE A 324 33.26 -1.30 15.99
CA PHE A 324 33.42 -0.33 17.06
C PHE A 324 33.78 -1.11 18.32
N ARG A 325 35.08 -1.23 18.58
CA ARG A 325 35.62 -1.74 19.83
C ARG A 325 35.29 -0.73 20.93
N VAL A 326 34.31 -1.03 21.76
CA VAL A 326 34.18 -0.36 23.07
C VAL A 326 35.38 -0.79 23.89
N VAL A 327 36.34 0.12 24.07
CA VAL A 327 37.39 -0.02 25.07
C VAL A 327 36.74 0.18 26.43
N ARG A 328 37.07 -0.74 27.36
CA ARG A 328 36.51 -0.96 28.70
C ARG A 328 35.95 0.26 29.42
#